data_AF-A0A7X0RR10-F1
#
_entry.id   AF-A0A7X0RR10-F1
#
_cell.length_a   1.000
_cell.length_b   1.000
_cell.length_c   1.000
_cell.angle_alpha   90.00
_cell.angle_beta   90.00
_cell.angle_gamma   90.00
#
_symmetry.space_group_name_H-M   'P 1'
#
loop_
_entity.id
_entity.type
_entity.pdbx_description
1 polymer ?
#
loop_
_entity_poly.entity_id
_entity_poly.type
_entity_poly.pdbx_seq_one_letter_code
_entity_poly.pdbx_strand_id
1 'polypeptide(L)'
;MNPNSDNVPAEGRSESPIHALVKQMNRHLAEVWTTIWNEQEEALTEMFANYGDRAYGAFVQRLMEPIAQRLQSAGYAIRAGFNRHDSVENWGPPEERERCCWYVVRDADGVAAGTAVLQLFHSHVSFRLPQAPNFLALEETEPSAIAAALSYAAVRLTGQGVSYRNFGAEPAQAWEYGTDAGLGDYLNVPAGQRQTGTGYIDHALALWGRNGWELVTVMPHGDRLVGYFKRPAR
;
A
#
# COMPACT_ATOMS: atom_id res chain seq x y z
N MET A 1 -25.30 40.96 32.86
CA MET A 1 -25.86 39.82 32.10
C MET A 1 -25.01 39.61 30.86
N ASN A 2 -24.12 38.62 30.93
CA ASN A 2 -23.83 37.64 29.87
C ASN A 2 -22.87 36.63 30.51
N PRO A 3 -23.32 35.40 30.81
CA PRO A 3 -22.47 34.40 31.45
C PRO A 3 -21.58 33.70 30.41
N ASN A 4 -20.41 33.29 30.89
CA ASN A 4 -19.48 32.30 30.34
C ASN A 4 -19.91 31.59 29.06
N SER A 5 -19.21 31.87 27.96
CA SER A 5 -19.02 30.90 26.89
C SER A 5 -17.92 29.94 27.32
N ASP A 6 -18.33 28.72 27.62
CA ASP A 6 -17.47 27.62 28.06
C ASP A 6 -16.30 27.39 27.10
N ASN A 7 -15.11 27.50 27.66
CA ASN A 7 -13.89 26.93 27.12
C ASN A 7 -13.96 25.41 27.41
N VAL A 8 -14.63 24.65 26.56
CA VAL A 8 -14.61 23.19 26.63
C VAL A 8 -13.24 22.74 26.13
N PRO A 9 -12.40 22.10 26.96
CA PRO A 9 -11.14 21.52 26.51
C PRO A 9 -11.47 20.40 25.52
N ALA A 10 -10.72 20.32 24.42
CA ALA A 10 -10.76 19.16 23.54
C ALA A 10 -10.42 17.91 24.37
N GLU A 11 -11.45 17.11 24.67
CA GLU A 11 -11.28 15.82 25.32
C GLU A 11 -10.29 14.97 24.52
N GLY A 12 -9.31 14.41 25.24
CA GLY A 12 -8.28 13.57 24.67
C GLY A 12 -8.89 12.37 23.96
N ARG A 13 -8.86 12.37 22.62
CA ARG A 13 -9.01 11.13 21.85
C ARG A 13 -7.83 10.23 22.20
N SER A 14 -8.10 9.22 23.03
CA SER A 14 -7.19 8.07 23.15
C SER A 14 -6.96 7.51 21.75
N GLU A 15 -5.69 7.37 21.36
CA GLU A 15 -5.31 6.71 20.11
C GLU A 15 -5.96 5.32 20.06
N SER A 16 -6.68 5.01 18.98
CA SER A 16 -7.36 3.73 18.81
C SER A 16 -6.34 2.58 18.95
N PRO A 17 -6.67 1.48 19.67
CA PRO A 17 -5.72 0.41 19.98
C PRO A 17 -4.98 -0.13 18.74
N ILE A 18 -5.66 -0.23 17.59
CA ILE A 18 -5.05 -0.70 16.34
C ILE A 18 -3.98 0.26 15.81
N HIS A 19 -4.15 1.57 15.96
CA HIS A 19 -3.16 2.56 15.51
C HIS A 19 -1.87 2.46 16.32
N ALA A 20 -2.01 2.33 17.65
CA ALA A 20 -0.86 2.12 18.53
C ALA A 20 -0.13 0.81 18.23
N LEU A 21 -0.87 -0.27 17.91
CA LEU A 21 -0.31 -1.57 17.51
C LEU A 21 0.42 -1.49 16.16
N VAL A 22 -0.19 -0.89 15.14
CA VAL A 22 0.44 -0.73 13.83
C VAL A 22 1.72 0.11 13.91
N LYS A 23 1.75 1.13 14.77
CA LYS A 23 2.99 1.89 15.04
C LYS A 23 4.10 1.02 15.64
N GLN A 24 3.75 0.08 16.52
CA GLN A 24 4.70 -0.90 17.06
C GLN A 24 5.16 -1.88 15.98
N MET A 25 4.23 -2.39 15.17
CA MET A 25 4.53 -3.28 14.04
C MET A 25 5.47 -2.61 13.04
N ASN A 26 5.26 -1.34 12.71
CA ASN A 26 6.13 -0.59 11.79
C ASN A 26 7.54 -0.37 12.34
N ARG A 27 7.69 -0.13 13.64
CA ARG A 27 9.02 -0.09 14.26
C ARG A 27 9.75 -1.42 14.11
N HIS A 28 9.06 -2.52 14.43
CA HIS A 28 9.67 -3.85 14.30
C HIS A 28 9.94 -4.22 12.84
N LEU A 29 9.01 -3.89 11.94
CA LEU A 29 9.17 -4.08 10.49
C LEU A 29 10.44 -3.39 10.00
N ALA A 30 10.65 -2.12 10.37
CA ALA A 30 11.83 -1.33 10.01
C ALA A 30 13.15 -1.96 10.49
N GLU A 31 13.13 -2.75 11.57
CA GLU A 31 14.30 -3.47 12.08
C GLU A 31 14.61 -4.76 11.31
N VAL A 32 13.58 -5.46 10.82
CA VAL A 32 13.73 -6.84 10.33
C VAL A 32 13.66 -6.99 8.81
N TRP A 33 12.95 -6.10 8.09
CA TRP A 33 12.61 -6.36 6.68
C TRP A 33 13.84 -6.43 5.77
N THR A 34 14.81 -5.53 5.96
CA THR A 34 16.03 -5.48 5.15
C THR A 34 16.89 -6.73 5.35
N THR A 35 16.99 -7.20 6.60
CA THR A 35 17.73 -8.42 6.93
C THR A 35 17.12 -9.62 6.23
N ILE A 36 15.79 -9.81 6.36
CA ILE A 36 15.07 -10.91 5.71
C ILE A 36 15.17 -10.82 4.19
N TRP A 37 15.09 -9.61 3.62
CA TRP A 37 15.25 -9.38 2.20
C TRP A 37 16.62 -9.83 1.72
N ASN A 38 17.69 -9.34 2.34
CA ASN A 38 19.07 -9.62 1.94
C ASN A 38 19.43 -11.11 2.12
N GLU A 39 18.95 -11.76 3.19
CA GLU A 39 19.19 -13.17 3.44
C GLU A 39 18.54 -14.09 2.39
N GLN A 40 17.48 -13.64 1.72
CA GLN A 40 16.70 -14.45 0.80
C GLN A 40 16.74 -13.94 -0.64
N GLU A 41 17.44 -12.84 -0.91
CA GLU A 41 17.40 -12.13 -2.20
C GLU A 41 17.73 -13.05 -3.37
N GLU A 42 18.79 -13.86 -3.27
CA GLU A 42 19.20 -14.79 -4.32
C GLU A 42 18.12 -15.85 -4.60
N ALA A 43 17.66 -16.54 -3.55
CA ALA A 43 16.64 -17.59 -3.67
C ALA A 43 15.29 -17.04 -4.18
N LEU A 44 14.90 -15.84 -3.75
CA LEU A 44 13.67 -15.21 -4.19
C LEU A 44 13.77 -14.63 -5.60
N THR A 45 14.96 -14.16 -6.00
CA THR A 45 15.23 -13.73 -7.39
C THR A 45 15.15 -14.92 -8.34
N GLU A 46 15.74 -16.06 -7.97
CA GLU A 46 15.61 -17.30 -8.72
C GLU A 46 14.14 -17.77 -8.76
N MET A 47 13.43 -17.70 -7.63
CA MET A 47 12.01 -18.02 -7.57
C MET A 47 11.18 -17.11 -8.47
N PHE A 48 11.49 -15.82 -8.53
CA PHE A 48 10.80 -14.87 -9.39
C PHE A 48 11.04 -15.17 -10.86
N ALA A 49 12.27 -15.49 -11.26
CA ALA A 49 12.59 -15.89 -12.63
C ALA A 49 11.80 -17.12 -13.08
N ASN A 50 11.56 -18.07 -12.16
CA ASN A 50 10.86 -19.32 -12.45
C ASN A 50 9.33 -19.25 -12.28
N TYR A 51 8.84 -18.42 -11.37
CA TYR A 51 7.45 -18.46 -10.88
C TYR A 51 6.79 -17.08 -10.70
N GLY A 52 7.47 -15.99 -11.08
CA GLY A 52 6.98 -14.62 -10.99
C GLY A 52 6.60 -14.21 -9.58
N ASP A 53 5.43 -13.59 -9.44
CA ASP A 53 4.96 -12.94 -8.20
C ASP A 53 4.86 -13.86 -6.97
N ARG A 54 4.92 -15.18 -7.14
CA ARG A 54 4.98 -16.13 -6.02
C ARG A 54 6.17 -15.86 -5.10
N ALA A 55 7.26 -15.30 -5.61
CA ALA A 55 8.40 -14.88 -4.82
C ALA A 55 8.03 -13.84 -3.75
N TYR A 56 7.16 -12.86 -4.08
CA TYR A 56 6.71 -11.88 -3.09
C TYR A 56 5.82 -12.50 -2.01
N GLY A 57 5.00 -13.50 -2.36
CA GLY A 57 4.23 -14.27 -1.38
C GLY A 57 5.14 -15.03 -0.40
N ALA A 58 6.22 -15.63 -0.91
CA ALA A 58 7.23 -16.30 -0.07
C ALA A 58 7.99 -15.31 0.83
N PHE A 59 8.35 -14.14 0.31
CA PHE A 59 8.92 -13.05 1.10
C PHE A 59 7.99 -12.63 2.24
N VAL A 60 6.72 -12.34 1.94
CA VAL A 60 5.71 -11.96 2.94
C VAL A 60 5.53 -13.06 3.98
N GLN A 61 5.52 -14.33 3.58
CA GLN A 61 5.42 -15.46 4.51
C GLN A 61 6.51 -15.42 5.58
N ARG A 62 7.74 -15.12 5.19
CA ARG A 62 8.91 -15.03 6.08
C ARG A 62 8.94 -13.75 6.88
N LEU A 63 8.58 -12.63 6.25
CA LEU A 63 8.50 -11.31 6.89
C LEU A 63 7.49 -11.30 8.06
N MET A 64 6.35 -11.97 7.88
CA MET A 64 5.27 -11.96 8.86
C MET A 64 5.52 -12.85 10.08
N GLU A 65 6.46 -13.79 10.00
CA GLU A 65 6.78 -14.70 11.11
C GLU A 65 7.28 -13.95 12.37
N PRO A 66 8.37 -13.16 12.32
CA PRO A 66 8.82 -12.40 13.49
C PRO A 66 7.81 -11.33 13.93
N ILE A 67 7.07 -10.74 12.99
CA ILE A 67 6.01 -9.76 13.30
C ILE A 67 4.90 -10.41 14.13
N ALA A 68 4.43 -11.59 13.73
CA ALA A 68 3.40 -12.32 14.45
C ALA A 68 3.88 -12.77 15.85
N GLN A 69 5.12 -13.23 15.98
CA GLN A 69 5.72 -13.59 17.28
C GLN A 69 5.78 -12.39 18.23
N ARG A 70 6.12 -11.21 17.70
CA ARG A 70 6.15 -9.97 18.49
C ARG A 70 4.76 -9.57 18.98
N LEU A 71 3.75 -9.68 18.13
CA LEU A 71 2.36 -9.42 18.51
C LEU A 71 1.86 -10.42 19.56
N GLN A 72 2.18 -11.71 19.39
CA GLN A 72 1.82 -12.75 20.33
C GLN A 72 2.39 -12.48 21.72
N SER A 73 3.64 -12.04 21.79
CA SER A 73 4.30 -11.64 23.05
C SER A 73 3.65 -10.42 23.72
N ALA A 74 2.89 -9.61 22.96
CA ALA A 74 2.12 -8.47 23.45
C ALA A 74 0.64 -8.80 23.75
N GLY A 75 0.23 -10.08 23.65
CA GLY A 75 -1.14 -10.51 23.91
C GLY A 75 -2.09 -10.43 22.72
N TYR A 76 -1.55 -10.30 21.50
CA TYR A 76 -2.35 -10.21 20.27
C TYR A 76 -2.03 -11.34 19.29
N ALA A 77 -3.01 -11.75 18.50
CA ALA A 77 -2.86 -12.78 17.48
C ALA A 77 -3.25 -12.24 16.10
N ILE A 78 -2.49 -12.67 15.09
CA ILE A 78 -2.84 -12.53 13.67
C ILE A 78 -2.68 -13.88 12.98
N ARG A 79 -3.41 -14.09 11.89
CA ARG A 79 -3.14 -15.20 10.97
C ARG A 79 -1.92 -14.84 10.11
N ALA A 80 -0.73 -15.21 10.58
CA ALA A 80 0.53 -14.92 9.90
C ALA A 80 0.61 -15.58 8.51
N GLY A 81 1.48 -15.03 7.67
CA GLY A 81 1.76 -15.54 6.33
C GLY A 81 1.13 -14.73 5.21
N PHE A 82 1.18 -15.27 3.99
CA PHE A 82 0.52 -14.66 2.84
C PHE A 82 -0.74 -15.44 2.45
N ASN A 83 -1.87 -14.73 2.37
CA ASN A 83 -3.10 -15.27 1.80
C ASN A 83 -3.61 -14.33 0.71
N ARG A 84 -3.69 -14.82 -0.53
CA ARG A 84 -4.17 -14.02 -1.66
C ARG A 84 -5.61 -13.54 -1.47
N HIS A 85 -6.45 -14.32 -0.80
CA HIS A 85 -7.84 -13.94 -0.51
C HIS A 85 -7.93 -12.79 0.50
N ASP A 86 -6.89 -12.61 1.31
CA ASP A 86 -6.77 -11.51 2.27
C ASP A 86 -5.89 -10.39 1.72
N SER A 87 -5.99 -10.12 0.41
CA SER A 87 -5.21 -9.05 -0.24
C SER A 87 -5.92 -8.45 -1.46
N VAL A 88 -5.57 -7.20 -1.76
CA VAL A 88 -5.92 -6.51 -3.02
C VAL A 88 -4.66 -6.01 -3.70
N GLU A 89 -4.65 -6.03 -5.03
CA GLU A 89 -3.60 -5.44 -5.85
C GLU A 89 -4.13 -4.18 -6.52
N ASN A 90 -3.43 -3.08 -6.33
CA ASN A 90 -3.72 -1.80 -6.96
C ASN A 90 -2.78 -1.58 -8.14
N TRP A 91 -3.37 -1.14 -9.26
CA TRP A 91 -2.67 -0.96 -10.52
C TRP A 91 -1.76 0.26 -10.49
N GLY A 92 -0.74 0.21 -11.35
CA GLY A 92 0.35 1.16 -11.49
C GLY A 92 1.28 0.67 -12.59
N PRO A 93 2.41 1.36 -12.85
CA PRO A 93 3.39 0.89 -13.82
C PRO A 93 3.90 -0.51 -13.46
N PRO A 94 4.30 -1.35 -14.43
CA PRO A 94 4.75 -2.72 -14.15
C PRO A 94 5.97 -2.78 -13.23
N GLU A 95 6.78 -1.72 -13.16
CA GLU A 95 7.90 -1.61 -12.22
C GLU A 95 7.47 -1.39 -10.77
N GLU A 96 6.24 -0.96 -10.55
CA GLU A 96 5.77 -0.54 -9.25
C GLU A 96 4.25 -0.65 -9.15
N ARG A 97 3.82 -1.86 -8.79
CA ARG A 97 2.46 -2.14 -8.34
C ARG A 97 2.41 -2.24 -6.84
N GLU A 98 1.24 -1.97 -6.30
CA GLU A 98 1.02 -2.04 -4.86
C GLU A 98 0.12 -3.23 -4.54
N ARG A 99 0.49 -3.99 -3.51
CA ARG A 99 -0.38 -4.99 -2.91
C ARG A 99 -0.60 -4.64 -1.45
N CYS A 100 -1.86 -4.64 -1.04
CA CYS A 100 -2.25 -4.51 0.36
C CYS A 100 -2.72 -5.87 0.87
N CYS A 101 -2.00 -6.46 1.82
CA CYS A 101 -2.39 -7.70 2.51
C CYS A 101 -2.91 -7.35 3.90
N TRP A 102 -4.10 -7.82 4.29
CA TRP A 102 -4.67 -7.47 5.59
C TRP A 102 -4.59 -8.61 6.60
N TYR A 103 -4.43 -8.23 7.86
CA TYR A 103 -4.33 -9.10 9.01
C TYR A 103 -5.26 -8.56 10.10
N VAL A 104 -6.39 -9.24 10.32
CA VAL A 104 -7.28 -8.93 11.44
C VAL A 104 -6.53 -9.28 12.73
N VAL A 105 -6.29 -8.26 13.56
CA VAL A 105 -5.61 -8.39 14.84
C VAL A 105 -6.66 -8.73 15.89
N ARG A 106 -6.42 -9.80 16.65
CA ARG A 106 -7.30 -10.23 17.75
C ARG A 106 -6.56 -10.14 19.07
N ASP A 107 -7.26 -9.80 20.13
CA ASP A 107 -6.72 -9.87 21.49
C ASP A 107 -6.71 -11.33 22.01
N ALA A 108 -6.30 -11.50 23.27
CA ALA A 108 -6.23 -12.79 23.95
C ALA A 108 -7.61 -13.48 24.09
N ASP A 109 -8.70 -12.72 24.12
CA ASP A 109 -10.08 -13.22 24.18
C ASP A 109 -10.64 -13.53 22.78
N GLY A 110 -9.85 -13.29 21.72
CA GLY A 110 -10.23 -13.50 20.33
C GLY A 110 -11.06 -12.38 19.73
N VAL A 111 -11.27 -11.28 20.46
CA VAL A 111 -12.01 -10.10 20.00
C VAL A 111 -11.13 -9.31 19.02
N ALA A 112 -11.70 -8.91 17.89
CA ALA A 112 -10.97 -8.18 16.87
C ALA A 112 -10.71 -6.73 17.34
N ALA A 113 -9.43 -6.35 17.42
CA ALA A 113 -8.98 -5.03 17.82
C ALA A 113 -8.90 -4.05 16.64
N GLY A 114 -8.98 -4.56 15.40
CA GLY A 114 -8.85 -3.83 14.15
C GLY A 114 -8.07 -4.66 13.13
N THR A 115 -7.61 -4.01 12.06
CA THR A 115 -6.86 -4.64 10.98
C THR A 115 -5.55 -3.92 10.71
N ALA A 116 -4.46 -4.69 10.66
CA ALA A 116 -3.17 -4.22 10.16
C ALA A 116 -3.05 -4.59 8.68
N VAL A 117 -2.75 -3.62 7.82
CA VAL A 117 -2.61 -3.82 6.37
C VAL A 117 -1.15 -3.66 5.97
N LEU A 118 -0.49 -4.73 5.57
CA LEU A 118 0.83 -4.69 4.95
C LEU A 118 0.71 -4.14 3.53
N GLN A 119 1.23 -2.95 3.31
CA GLN A 119 1.42 -2.33 2.01
C GLN A 119 2.80 -2.73 1.45
N LEU A 120 2.79 -3.39 0.30
CA LEU A 120 3.98 -3.87 -0.39
C LEU A 120 3.99 -3.36 -1.83
N PHE A 121 4.94 -2.47 -2.13
CA PHE A 121 5.23 -2.10 -3.51
C PHE A 121 6.19 -3.13 -4.11
N HIS A 122 5.88 -3.61 -5.31
CA HIS A 122 6.63 -4.67 -5.98
C HIS A 122 6.68 -4.46 -7.49
N SER A 123 7.72 -4.99 -8.12
CA SER A 123 7.91 -4.96 -9.58
C SER A 123 7.49 -6.28 -10.21
N HIS A 124 6.73 -6.21 -11.30
CA HIS A 124 6.38 -7.35 -12.18
C HIS A 124 7.45 -7.60 -13.24
N VAL A 125 8.45 -6.72 -13.34
CA VAL A 125 9.54 -6.83 -14.34
C VAL A 125 10.78 -7.50 -13.74
N SER A 126 11.02 -7.35 -12.44
CA SER A 126 12.19 -7.87 -11.74
C SER A 126 11.87 -8.07 -10.26
N PHE A 127 12.54 -9.00 -9.58
CA PHE A 127 12.39 -9.15 -8.14
C PHE A 127 13.00 -7.96 -7.40
N ARG A 128 12.16 -6.99 -7.00
CA ARG A 128 12.57 -5.76 -6.30
C ARG A 128 11.41 -5.15 -5.55
N LEU A 129 11.70 -4.52 -4.40
CA LEU A 129 10.79 -3.61 -3.72
C LEU A 129 11.12 -2.15 -4.08
N PRO A 130 10.25 -1.45 -4.84
CA PRO A 130 10.46 -0.03 -5.15
C PRO A 130 10.40 0.88 -3.92
N GLN A 131 9.71 0.44 -2.86
CA GLN A 131 9.57 1.14 -1.59
C GLN A 131 9.65 0.15 -0.43
N ALA A 132 10.05 0.64 0.75
CA ALA A 132 10.03 -0.18 1.96
C ALA A 132 8.60 -0.61 2.30
N PRO A 133 8.38 -1.86 2.76
CA PRO A 133 7.07 -2.29 3.23
C PRO A 133 6.65 -1.48 4.46
N ASN A 134 5.35 -1.30 4.63
CA ASN A 134 4.79 -0.58 5.76
C ASN A 134 3.41 -1.14 6.15
N PHE A 135 3.00 -0.98 7.40
CA PHE A 135 1.65 -1.27 7.87
C PHE A 135 0.79 0.00 7.95
N LEU A 136 -0.46 -0.15 7.52
CA LEU A 136 -1.55 0.80 7.73
C LEU A 136 -2.53 0.23 8.77
N ALA A 137 -3.20 1.10 9.52
CA ALA A 137 -4.22 0.71 10.48
C ALA A 137 -5.61 0.96 9.90
N LEU A 138 -6.50 -0.02 10.04
CA LEU A 138 -7.92 0.08 9.74
C LEU A 138 -8.72 -0.35 10.98
N GLU A 139 -9.82 0.32 11.25
CA GLU A 139 -10.75 -0.09 12.32
C GLU A 139 -11.67 -1.23 11.85
N GLU A 140 -11.87 -1.35 10.55
CA GLU A 140 -12.65 -2.39 9.90
C GLU A 140 -12.02 -3.77 10.11
N THR A 141 -12.85 -4.76 10.46
CA THR A 141 -12.43 -6.15 10.70
C THR A 141 -13.10 -7.15 9.77
N GLU A 142 -14.14 -6.71 9.04
CA GLU A 142 -14.87 -7.52 8.07
C GLU A 142 -14.24 -7.43 6.68
N PRO A 143 -14.02 -8.55 5.95
CA PRO A 143 -13.29 -8.55 4.68
C PRO A 143 -13.84 -7.60 3.62
N SER A 144 -15.16 -7.49 3.50
CA SER A 144 -15.79 -6.58 2.52
C SER A 144 -15.60 -5.11 2.88
N ALA A 145 -15.64 -4.77 4.17
CA ALA A 145 -15.40 -3.41 4.65
C ALA A 145 -13.92 -3.02 4.50
N ILE A 146 -13.00 -3.95 4.78
CA ILE A 146 -11.56 -3.77 4.55
C ILE A 146 -11.27 -3.53 3.07
N ALA A 147 -11.81 -4.39 2.19
CA ALA A 147 -11.62 -4.23 0.74
C ALA A 147 -12.20 -2.90 0.22
N ALA A 148 -13.37 -2.48 0.73
CA ALA A 148 -13.97 -1.20 0.39
C ALA A 148 -13.10 -0.01 0.87
N ALA A 149 -12.58 -0.07 2.10
CA ALA A 149 -11.67 0.97 2.61
C ALA A 149 -10.40 1.09 1.76
N LEU A 150 -9.80 -0.03 1.35
CA LEU A 150 -8.59 -0.06 0.52
C LEU A 150 -8.79 0.39 -0.93
N SER A 151 -10.03 0.47 -1.41
CA SER A 151 -10.32 1.05 -2.73
C SER A 151 -10.05 2.55 -2.81
N TYR A 152 -9.97 3.26 -1.67
CA TYR A 152 -9.66 4.68 -1.63
C TYR A 152 -8.15 4.91 -1.53
N ALA A 153 -7.56 5.59 -2.50
CA ALA A 153 -6.13 5.93 -2.47
C ALA A 153 -5.75 6.75 -1.22
N ALA A 154 -6.67 7.58 -0.71
CA ALA A 154 -6.45 8.37 0.50
C ALA A 154 -6.14 7.51 1.74
N VAL A 155 -6.82 6.37 1.86
CA VAL A 155 -6.57 5.39 2.93
C VAL A 155 -5.19 4.77 2.79
N ARG A 156 -4.77 4.48 1.55
CA ARG A 156 -3.48 3.82 1.24
C ARG A 156 -2.28 4.76 1.31
N LEU A 157 -2.44 6.03 0.96
CA LEU A 157 -1.34 6.99 0.76
C LEU A 157 -1.16 7.99 1.91
N THR A 158 -1.89 7.83 3.01
CA THR A 158 -1.77 8.72 4.17
C THR A 158 -0.31 8.76 4.66
N GLY A 159 0.33 9.93 4.54
CA GLY A 159 1.70 10.17 5.02
C GLY A 159 2.83 9.91 4.02
N GLN A 160 2.54 9.57 2.76
CA GLN A 160 3.57 9.41 1.72
C GLN A 160 3.79 10.71 0.92
N GLY A 161 5.04 11.16 0.82
CA GLY A 161 5.42 12.33 0.02
C GLY A 161 5.58 11.98 -1.47
N VAL A 162 5.15 12.87 -2.35
CA VAL A 162 5.36 12.74 -3.80
C VAL A 162 6.77 13.23 -4.16
N SER A 163 7.54 12.42 -4.89
CA SER A 163 8.83 12.83 -5.46
C SER A 163 8.81 12.59 -6.97
N TYR A 164 8.96 13.67 -7.73
CA TYR A 164 9.00 13.66 -9.18
C TYR A 164 10.45 13.60 -9.67
N ARG A 165 10.73 12.76 -10.69
CA ARG A 165 11.99 12.78 -11.43
C ARG A 165 11.70 12.91 -12.93
N ASN A 166 12.35 13.88 -13.55
CA ASN A 166 12.21 14.18 -14.97
C ASN A 166 13.19 13.32 -15.77
N PHE A 167 12.70 12.52 -16.72
CA PHE A 167 13.54 11.80 -17.67
C PHE A 167 13.62 12.61 -18.98
N GLY A 168 14.83 12.90 -19.45
CA GLY A 168 15.03 13.55 -20.74
C GLY A 168 14.55 12.65 -21.88
N ALA A 169 13.83 13.22 -22.84
CA ALA A 169 13.31 12.50 -23.99
C ALA A 169 14.38 12.37 -25.08
N GLU A 170 14.88 11.16 -25.28
CA GLU A 170 15.61 10.76 -26.49
C GLU A 170 14.60 10.24 -27.53
N PRO A 171 14.80 10.48 -28.84
CA PRO A 171 13.88 10.00 -29.87
C PRO A 171 13.91 8.47 -29.95
N ALA A 172 12.80 7.84 -29.58
CA ALA A 172 12.64 6.38 -29.54
C ALA A 172 12.34 5.78 -30.93
N GLN A 173 13.00 4.66 -31.25
CA GLN A 173 12.77 3.91 -32.48
C GLN A 173 11.56 2.95 -32.40
N ALA A 174 11.13 2.61 -31.19
CA ALA A 174 9.94 1.81 -30.88
C ALA A 174 9.30 2.26 -29.56
N TRP A 175 8.01 2.03 -29.41
CA TRP A 175 7.22 2.42 -28.24
C TRP A 175 6.63 1.19 -27.55
N GLU A 176 6.68 1.15 -26.22
CA GLU A 176 5.85 0.27 -25.42
C GLU A 176 4.66 1.03 -24.84
N TYR A 177 3.59 0.29 -24.52
CA TYR A 177 2.32 0.85 -24.05
C TYR A 177 1.90 0.18 -22.74
N GLY A 178 1.31 0.97 -21.85
CA GLY A 178 0.83 0.56 -20.54
C GLY A 178 -0.56 1.14 -20.28
N THR A 179 -1.29 0.51 -19.38
CA THR A 179 -2.64 0.95 -18.99
C THR A 179 -2.83 0.89 -17.49
N ASP A 180 -3.52 1.88 -16.94
CA ASP A 180 -3.92 1.94 -15.54
C ASP A 180 -5.45 2.02 -15.44
N ALA A 181 -6.09 0.97 -14.94
CA ALA A 181 -7.53 0.94 -14.72
C ALA A 181 -7.94 1.38 -13.29
N GLY A 182 -6.97 1.72 -12.44
CA GLY A 182 -7.17 2.19 -11.05
C GLY A 182 -7.05 3.70 -10.91
N LEU A 183 -6.89 4.46 -12.01
CA LEU A 183 -6.68 5.90 -11.96
C LEU A 183 -7.85 6.65 -11.28
N GLY A 184 -9.07 6.13 -11.43
CA GLY A 184 -10.26 6.67 -10.78
C GLY A 184 -10.24 6.59 -9.24
N ASP A 185 -9.54 5.60 -8.67
CA ASP A 185 -9.45 5.39 -7.22
C ASP A 185 -8.74 6.56 -6.51
N TYR A 186 -7.89 7.28 -7.25
CA TYR A 186 -7.17 8.46 -6.78
C TYR A 186 -8.02 9.73 -6.79
N LEU A 187 -9.15 9.74 -7.51
CA LEU A 187 -10.09 10.85 -7.51
C LEU A 187 -11.13 10.76 -6.38
N ASN A 188 -11.31 9.56 -5.82
CA ASN A 188 -12.27 9.30 -4.77
C ASN A 188 -11.68 9.67 -3.40
N VAL A 189 -12.18 10.75 -2.80
CA VAL A 189 -11.81 11.16 -1.43
C VAL A 189 -12.94 10.76 -0.47
N PRO A 190 -12.66 10.01 0.61
CA PRO A 190 -13.67 9.69 1.62
C PRO A 190 -14.30 10.94 2.24
N ALA A 191 -15.61 10.86 2.55
CA ALA A 191 -16.33 11.95 3.19
C ALA A 191 -15.66 12.37 4.51
N GLY A 192 -15.20 13.62 4.60
CA GLY A 192 -14.58 14.18 5.81
C GLY A 192 -13.08 14.44 5.74
N GLN A 193 -12.36 13.98 4.70
CA GLN A 193 -10.97 14.37 4.47
C GLN A 193 -10.88 15.64 3.61
N ARG A 194 -10.10 16.63 4.07
CA ARG A 194 -9.89 17.93 3.38
C ARG A 194 -8.76 17.92 2.35
N GLN A 195 -8.12 16.78 2.08
CA GLN A 195 -7.14 16.70 1.00
C GLN A 195 -7.86 16.67 -0.34
N THR A 196 -7.50 17.60 -1.23
CA THR A 196 -8.05 17.67 -2.57
C THR A 196 -7.57 16.45 -3.36
N GLY A 197 -8.48 15.72 -4.03
CA GLY A 197 -8.14 14.54 -4.83
C GLY A 197 -7.05 14.75 -5.88
N THR A 198 -6.70 16.01 -6.18
CA THR A 198 -5.55 16.42 -6.99
C THR A 198 -4.21 15.86 -6.47
N GLY A 199 -3.99 15.79 -5.15
CA GLY A 199 -2.71 15.28 -4.62
C GLY A 199 -2.49 13.79 -4.85
N TYR A 200 -3.56 12.99 -4.86
CA TYR A 200 -3.48 11.54 -5.08
C TYR A 200 -3.34 11.19 -6.55
N ILE A 201 -4.02 11.91 -7.44
CA ILE A 201 -3.83 11.73 -8.89
C ILE A 201 -2.41 12.14 -9.31
N ASP A 202 -1.86 13.21 -8.72
CA ASP A 202 -0.46 13.61 -8.94
C ASP A 202 0.51 12.51 -8.49
N HIS A 203 0.22 11.85 -7.36
CA HIS A 203 1.00 10.68 -6.93
C HIS A 203 0.95 9.56 -7.96
N ALA A 204 -0.25 9.15 -8.42
CA ALA A 204 -0.41 8.11 -9.41
C ALA A 204 0.38 8.42 -10.70
N LEU A 205 0.19 9.62 -11.25
CA LEU A 205 0.90 10.07 -12.46
C LEU A 205 2.42 10.16 -12.24
N ALA A 206 2.87 10.55 -11.05
CA ALA A 206 4.29 10.57 -10.71
C ALA A 206 4.91 9.17 -10.68
N LEU A 207 4.17 8.12 -10.25
CA LEU A 207 4.63 6.73 -10.31
C LEU A 207 4.90 6.29 -11.75
N TRP A 208 4.01 6.63 -12.68
CA TRP A 208 4.22 6.37 -14.11
C TRP A 208 5.43 7.18 -14.64
N GLY A 209 5.46 8.48 -14.40
CA GLY A 209 6.51 9.38 -14.90
C GLY A 209 7.93 9.03 -14.44
N ARG A 210 8.13 8.64 -13.18
CA ARG A 210 9.45 8.22 -12.66
C ARG A 210 9.99 6.93 -13.28
N ASN A 211 9.14 6.18 -13.98
CA ASN A 211 9.51 4.97 -14.73
C ASN A 211 9.59 5.23 -16.25
N GLY A 212 9.59 6.51 -16.65
CA GLY A 212 9.72 6.96 -18.03
C GLY A 212 8.42 6.91 -18.83
N TRP A 213 7.28 6.66 -18.18
CA TRP A 213 5.99 6.60 -18.86
C TRP A 213 5.37 7.98 -19.04
N GLU A 214 4.89 8.24 -20.25
CA GLU A 214 4.15 9.42 -20.65
C GLU A 214 2.66 9.09 -20.74
N LEU A 215 1.82 9.90 -20.09
CA LEU A 215 0.37 9.80 -20.26
C LEU A 215 -0.01 10.21 -21.69
N VAL A 216 -0.72 9.33 -22.39
CA VAL A 216 -1.22 9.55 -23.75
C VAL A 216 -2.66 10.06 -23.71
N THR A 217 -3.54 9.36 -22.99
CA THR A 217 -4.95 9.70 -22.89
C THR A 217 -5.57 9.07 -21.64
N VAL A 218 -6.67 9.65 -21.16
CA VAL A 218 -7.52 9.06 -20.12
C VAL A 218 -8.91 8.90 -20.71
N MET A 219 -9.47 7.68 -20.64
CA MET A 219 -10.80 7.38 -21.18
C MET A 219 -11.69 6.75 -20.11
N PRO A 220 -12.98 7.13 -20.05
CA PRO A 220 -13.94 6.40 -19.23
C PRO A 220 -14.20 5.01 -19.85
N HIS A 221 -14.26 3.98 -19.01
CA HIS A 221 -14.64 2.62 -19.41
C HIS A 221 -15.50 1.99 -18.29
N GLY A 222 -16.81 1.95 -18.51
CA GLY A 222 -17.76 1.52 -17.48
C GLY A 222 -17.80 2.50 -16.31
N ASP A 223 -17.59 2.00 -15.10
CA ASP A 223 -17.51 2.75 -13.84
C ASP A 223 -16.07 3.21 -13.51
N ARG A 224 -15.12 3.03 -14.43
CA ARG A 224 -13.69 3.29 -14.21
C ARG A 224 -13.13 4.34 -15.16
N LEU A 225 -12.03 4.97 -14.74
CA LEU A 225 -11.15 5.76 -15.60
C LEU A 225 -9.91 4.93 -15.94
N VAL A 226 -9.63 4.80 -17.23
CA VAL A 226 -8.47 4.08 -17.75
C VAL A 226 -7.47 5.09 -18.31
N GLY A 227 -6.29 5.16 -17.70
CA GLY A 227 -5.14 5.89 -18.22
C GLY A 227 -4.35 5.03 -19.19
N TYR A 228 -3.97 5.58 -20.34
CA TYR A 228 -3.10 4.94 -21.33
C TYR A 228 -1.77 5.67 -21.35
N PHE A 229 -0.70 4.91 -21.26
CA PHE A 229 0.66 5.41 -21.16
C PHE A 229 1.53 4.81 -22.26
N LYS A 230 2.60 5.52 -22.62
CA LYS A 230 3.64 5.02 -23.51
C LYS A 230 5.02 5.37 -22.98
N ARG A 231 6.04 4.63 -23.38
CA ARG A 231 7.44 5.05 -23.23
C ARG A 231 8.30 4.52 -24.36
N PRO A 232 9.52 5.07 -24.56
CA PRO A 232 10.52 4.45 -25.41
C PRO A 232 10.73 2.99 -25.00
N ALA A 233 10.63 2.06 -25.96
CA ALA A 233 10.98 0.67 -25.71
C ALA A 233 12.48 0.57 -25.39
N ARG A 234 12.81 -0.26 -24.39
CA ARG A 234 14.19 -0.53 -23.96
C ARG A 234 14.84 -1.66 -24.74
#